data_AF-A0A382HUP4-F1
#
_entry.id   AF-A0A382HUP4-F1
#
_cell.length_a   1.000
_cell.length_b   1.000
_cell.length_c   1.000
_cell.angle_alpha   90.00
_cell.angle_beta   90.00
_cell.angle_gamma   90.00
#
_symmetry.space_group_name_H-M   'P 1'
#
loop_
_entity.id
_entity.type
_entity.pdbx_description
1 polymer ?
#
loop_
_entity_poly.entity_id
_entity_poly.type
_entity_poly.pdbx_seq_one_letter_code
_entity_poly.pdbx_strand_id
1 'polypeptide(L)'
;MSNWNIWSVSVVLISLLIIAPVLAIFYSAFLGDTSLWPHLFSTVLPRYISNTLILMLGVGILSLIFGVSTSWIVTRYNFPGKHILEWALLLPAAVPAYIIAYTYTDIFEYAGPFQAMLRDIFGWNTAQDYWFPNIRSMGGAILVMSSVLYPYIYLMTRASFLTTPISFFQTGSIYGRNT
;
A
#
# COMPACT_ATOMS: atom_id res chain seq x y z
N MET A 1 15.24 13.10 -34.54
CA MET A 1 15.78 12.07 -35.45
C MET A 1 15.50 10.72 -34.82
N SER A 2 14.67 9.89 -35.45
CA SER A 2 14.22 8.61 -34.86
C SER A 2 15.23 7.52 -35.20
N ASN A 3 16.08 7.14 -34.26
CA ASN A 3 17.07 6.08 -34.44
C ASN A 3 16.41 4.70 -34.31
N TRP A 4 15.60 4.33 -35.30
CA TRP A 4 15.06 2.97 -35.41
C TRP A 4 16.20 2.02 -35.77
N ASN A 5 16.48 1.06 -34.89
CA ASN A 5 17.40 -0.04 -35.15
C ASN A 5 16.63 -1.37 -35.15
N ILE A 6 17.32 -2.47 -35.47
CA ILE A 6 16.75 -3.83 -35.49
C ILE A 6 16.14 -4.22 -34.12
N TRP A 7 16.67 -3.68 -33.02
CA TRP A 7 16.15 -3.89 -31.66
C TRP A 7 14.83 -3.17 -31.43
N SER A 8 14.62 -1.99 -32.03
CA SER A 8 13.36 -1.26 -31.96
C SER A 8 12.19 -2.10 -32.49
N VAL A 9 12.41 -2.89 -33.54
CA VAL A 9 11.38 -3.79 -34.09
C VAL A 9 10.99 -4.87 -33.07
N SER A 10 11.99 -5.49 -32.42
CA SER A 10 11.75 -6.51 -31.39
C SER A 10 11.00 -5.94 -30.18
N VAL A 11 11.38 -4.74 -29.73
CA VAL A 11 10.71 -4.03 -28.63
C VAL A 11 9.26 -3.72 -28.98
N VAL A 12 8.98 -3.24 -30.19
CA VAL A 12 7.61 -2.96 -30.63
C VAL A 12 6.76 -4.23 -30.69
N LEU A 13 7.30 -5.34 -31.22
CA LEU A 13 6.57 -6.61 -31.28
C LEU A 13 6.22 -7.13 -29.89
N ILE A 14 7.18 -7.12 -28.95
CA ILE A 14 6.94 -7.54 -27.57
C ILE A 14 5.94 -6.61 -26.89
N SER A 15 6.07 -5.29 -27.09
CA SER A 15 5.15 -4.31 -26.50
C SER A 15 3.72 -4.52 -27.02
N LEU A 16 3.55 -4.77 -28.32
CA LEU A 16 2.25 -5.08 -28.91
C LEU A 16 1.67 -6.37 -28.33
N LEU A 17 2.48 -7.41 -28.15
CA LEU A 17 2.03 -8.67 -27.56
C LEU A 17 1.56 -8.49 -26.10
N ILE A 18 2.26 -7.67 -25.32
CA ILE A 18 1.88 -7.33 -23.94
C ILE A 18 0.60 -6.48 -23.88
N ILE A 19 0.44 -5.53 -24.80
CA ILE A 19 -0.71 -4.62 -24.85
C ILE A 19 -1.95 -5.26 -25.51
N ALA A 20 -1.76 -6.28 -26.35
CA ALA A 20 -2.83 -6.98 -27.07
C ALA A 20 -4.02 -7.38 -26.19
N PRO A 21 -3.86 -8.03 -25.01
CA PRO A 21 -5.01 -8.38 -24.17
C PRO A 21 -5.76 -7.14 -23.64
N VAL A 22 -5.05 -6.04 -23.38
CA VAL A 22 -5.68 -4.78 -22.95
C VAL A 22 -6.52 -4.20 -24.09
N LEU A 23 -5.98 -4.16 -25.31
CA LEU A 23 -6.73 -3.73 -26.49
C LEU A 23 -7.92 -4.64 -26.78
N ALA A 24 -7.77 -5.96 -26.57
CA ALA A 24 -8.86 -6.92 -26.71
C ALA A 24 -10.01 -6.65 -25.74
N ILE A 25 -9.72 -6.23 -24.49
CA ILE A 25 -10.75 -5.82 -23.52
C ILE A 25 -11.50 -4.58 -24.01
N PHE A 26 -10.77 -3.55 -24.48
CA PHE A 26 -11.41 -2.35 -25.03
C PHE A 26 -12.28 -2.67 -26.25
N TYR A 27 -11.77 -3.49 -27.17
CA TYR A 27 -12.53 -3.93 -28.34
C TYR A 27 -13.80 -4.71 -27.93
N SER A 28 -13.68 -5.63 -26.98
CA SER A 28 -14.81 -6.43 -26.48
C SER A 28 -15.86 -5.57 -25.76
N ALA A 29 -15.46 -4.49 -25.11
CA ALA A 29 -16.39 -3.58 -24.44
C ALA A 29 -17.36 -2.88 -25.42
N PHE A 30 -16.94 -2.62 -26.66
CA PHE A 30 -17.79 -2.04 -27.70
C PHE A 30 -18.66 -3.07 -28.44
N LEU A 31 -18.27 -4.35 -28.41
CA LEU A 31 -19.06 -5.45 -28.97
C LEU A 31 -20.16 -5.95 -28.03
N GLY A 32 -20.08 -5.61 -26.74
CA GLY A 32 -21.06 -5.99 -25.73
C GLY A 32 -22.38 -5.23 -25.86
N ASP A 33 -23.38 -5.65 -25.07
CA ASP A 33 -24.68 -5.01 -25.02
C ASP A 33 -24.58 -3.57 -24.46
N THR A 34 -24.75 -2.60 -25.35
CA THR A 34 -24.66 -1.17 -25.02
C THR A 34 -25.79 -0.68 -24.13
N SER A 35 -26.89 -1.44 -24.02
CA SER A 35 -28.01 -1.13 -23.13
C SER A 35 -27.68 -1.30 -21.64
N LEU A 36 -26.61 -2.02 -21.31
CA LEU A 36 -26.14 -2.23 -19.94
C LEU A 36 -25.39 -1.01 -19.38
N TRP A 37 -24.83 -0.15 -20.23
CA TRP A 37 -23.99 0.97 -19.80
C TRP A 37 -24.73 1.94 -18.86
N PRO A 38 -25.96 2.41 -19.15
CA PRO A 38 -26.71 3.24 -18.22
C PRO A 38 -26.96 2.57 -16.86
N HIS A 39 -27.20 1.24 -16.86
CA HIS A 39 -27.40 0.49 -15.62
C HIS A 39 -26.11 0.41 -14.80
N LEU A 40 -24.96 0.16 -15.43
CA LEU A 40 -23.66 0.14 -14.76
C LEU A 40 -23.29 1.50 -14.17
N PHE A 41 -23.51 2.60 -14.91
CA PHE A 41 -23.27 3.96 -14.45
C PHE A 41 -24.17 4.37 -13.28
N SER A 42 -25.40 3.85 -13.21
CA SER A 42 -26.35 4.17 -12.13
C SER A 42 -26.21 3.27 -10.89
N THR A 43 -25.48 2.15 -10.97
CA THR A 43 -25.40 1.17 -9.88
C THR A 43 -23.97 0.97 -9.36
N VAL A 44 -23.13 0.26 -10.12
CA VAL A 44 -21.86 -0.27 -9.63
C VAL A 44 -20.68 0.67 -9.86
N LEU A 45 -20.66 1.40 -10.98
CA LEU A 45 -19.49 2.16 -11.39
C LEU A 45 -19.16 3.31 -10.42
N PRO A 46 -20.14 4.13 -9.98
CA PRO A 46 -19.86 5.19 -8.99
C PRO A 46 -19.32 4.63 -7.69
N ARG A 47 -19.84 3.49 -7.24
CA ARG A 47 -19.40 2.81 -6.01
C ARG A 47 -17.97 2.29 -6.13
N TYR A 48 -17.60 1.68 -7.26
CA TYR A 48 -16.24 1.20 -7.48
C TYR A 48 -15.23 2.33 -7.59
N ILE A 49 -15.59 3.41 -8.31
CA ILE A 49 -14.73 4.58 -8.42
C ILE A 49 -14.53 5.22 -7.05
N SER A 50 -15.61 5.48 -6.31
CA SER A 50 -15.49 6.13 -4.99
C SER A 50 -14.71 5.28 -4.00
N ASN A 51 -14.99 3.97 -3.92
CA ASN A 51 -14.24 3.05 -3.07
C ASN A 51 -12.74 3.02 -3.43
N THR A 52 -12.42 2.96 -4.72
CA THR A 52 -11.03 2.93 -5.20
C THR A 52 -10.31 4.23 -4.85
N LEU A 53 -10.94 5.39 -5.05
CA LEU A 53 -10.35 6.69 -4.71
C LEU A 53 -10.12 6.83 -3.21
N ILE A 54 -11.10 6.44 -2.38
CA ILE A 54 -10.97 6.46 -0.92
C ILE A 54 -9.83 5.54 -0.47
N LEU A 55 -9.77 4.33 -1.03
CA LEU A 55 -8.72 3.37 -0.71
C LEU A 55 -7.34 3.89 -1.14
N MET A 56 -7.19 4.41 -2.36
CA MET A 56 -5.94 4.97 -2.86
C MET A 56 -5.45 6.14 -2.00
N LEU A 57 -6.33 7.08 -1.66
CA LEU A 57 -5.97 8.23 -0.82
C LEU A 57 -5.60 7.79 0.60
N GLY A 58 -6.42 6.96 1.24
CA GLY A 58 -6.17 6.45 2.58
C GLY A 58 -4.87 5.66 2.66
N VAL A 59 -4.67 4.74 1.72
CA VAL A 59 -3.44 3.93 1.65
C VAL A 59 -2.23 4.81 1.38
N GLY A 60 -2.33 5.77 0.45
CA GLY A 60 -1.24 6.69 0.12
C GLY A 60 -0.81 7.53 1.32
N ILE A 61 -1.76 8.16 2.02
CA ILE A 61 -1.49 8.97 3.21
C ILE A 61 -0.84 8.13 4.31
N LEU A 62 -1.43 6.98 4.65
CA LEU A 62 -0.94 6.18 5.76
C LEU A 62 0.40 5.51 5.46
N SER A 63 0.61 5.08 4.21
CA SER A 63 1.91 4.56 3.76
C SER A 63 2.99 5.64 3.78
N LEU A 64 2.64 6.89 3.45
CA LEU A 64 3.55 8.04 3.58
C LEU A 64 3.94 8.26 5.04
N ILE A 65 2.96 8.26 5.95
CA ILE A 65 3.21 8.42 7.39
C ILE A 65 4.15 7.32 7.88
N PHE A 66 3.86 6.05 7.60
CA PHE A 66 4.71 4.93 8.02
C PHE A 66 6.08 4.97 7.38
N GLY A 67 6.16 5.12 6.05
CA GLY A 67 7.41 5.07 5.31
C GLY A 67 8.35 6.22 5.64
N VAL A 68 7.85 7.46 5.66
CA VAL A 68 8.66 8.66 5.95
C VAL A 68 9.13 8.67 7.39
N SER A 69 8.24 8.41 8.36
CA SER A 69 8.59 8.46 9.79
C SER A 69 9.62 7.40 10.16
N THR A 70 9.40 6.14 9.75
CA THR A 70 10.33 5.05 10.04
C THR A 70 11.68 5.28 9.36
N SER A 71 11.68 5.74 8.11
CA SER A 71 12.88 6.11 7.36
C SER A 71 13.68 7.22 8.04
N TRP A 72 12.99 8.26 8.51
CA TRP A 72 13.62 9.35 9.25
C TRP A 72 14.29 8.84 10.53
N ILE A 73 13.57 8.06 11.33
CA ILE A 73 14.06 7.52 12.60
C ILE A 73 15.32 6.69 12.39
N VAL A 74 15.28 5.70 11.48
CA VAL A 74 16.43 4.83 11.26
C VAL A 74 17.58 5.55 10.58
N THR A 75 17.34 6.60 9.77
CA THR A 75 18.42 7.32 9.09
C THR A 75 19.13 8.29 10.02
N ARG A 76 18.37 9.04 10.85
CA ARG A 76 18.89 10.17 11.62
C ARG A 76 19.34 9.82 13.03
N TYR A 77 18.77 8.79 13.63
CA TYR A 77 19.09 8.41 15.02
C TYR A 77 19.99 7.17 15.05
N ASN A 78 20.78 7.07 16.12
CA ASN A 78 21.56 5.89 16.45
C ASN A 78 21.04 5.32 17.78
N PHE A 79 20.51 4.10 17.73
CA PHE A 79 19.88 3.44 18.87
C PHE A 79 20.14 1.92 18.79
N PRO A 80 20.11 1.18 19.91
CA PRO A 80 20.36 -0.25 19.91
C PRO A 80 19.31 -0.99 19.07
N GLY A 81 19.77 -1.89 18.18
CA GLY A 81 18.88 -2.66 17.29
C GLY A 81 18.54 -1.97 15.96
N LYS A 82 19.09 -0.79 15.68
CA LYS A 82 18.90 -0.05 14.41
C LYS A 82 19.05 -0.95 13.17
N HIS A 83 20.15 -1.70 13.07
CA HIS A 83 20.43 -2.54 11.89
C HIS A 83 19.39 -3.63 11.66
N ILE A 84 18.77 -4.14 12.74
CA ILE A 84 17.70 -5.12 12.62
C ILE A 84 16.45 -4.44 12.06
N LEU A 85 16.07 -3.27 12.60
CA LEU A 85 14.92 -2.52 12.10
C LEU A 85 15.10 -2.08 10.65
N GLU A 86 16.30 -1.67 10.25
CA GLU A 86 16.56 -1.17 8.88
C GLU A 86 16.14 -2.17 7.79
N TRP A 87 16.38 -3.46 8.01
CA TRP A 87 15.96 -4.52 7.09
C TRP A 87 14.59 -5.11 7.45
N ALA A 88 14.24 -5.21 8.73
CA ALA A 88 12.93 -5.74 9.14
C ALA A 88 11.76 -4.92 8.57
N LEU A 89 11.93 -3.60 8.43
CA LEU A 89 10.95 -2.70 7.79
C LEU A 89 10.73 -3.00 6.30
N LEU A 90 11.58 -3.82 5.67
CA LEU A 90 11.43 -4.25 4.27
C LEU A 90 10.65 -5.56 4.14
N LEU A 91 10.56 -6.36 5.21
CA LEU A 91 9.97 -7.69 5.20
C LEU A 91 8.52 -7.72 4.67
N PRO A 92 7.64 -6.77 4.99
CA PRO A 92 6.26 -6.82 4.49
C PRO A 92 6.17 -6.82 2.96
N ALA A 93 7.11 -6.18 2.26
CA ALA A 93 7.13 -6.15 0.79
C ALA A 93 7.60 -7.48 0.16
N ALA A 94 8.17 -8.40 0.94
CA ALA A 94 8.59 -9.72 0.45
C ALA A 94 7.42 -10.70 0.32
N VAL A 95 6.30 -10.44 1.00
CA VAL A 95 5.13 -11.33 0.99
C VAL A 95 4.08 -10.78 0.01
N PRO A 96 3.49 -11.63 -0.85
CA PRO A 96 2.42 -11.22 -1.74
C PRO A 96 1.24 -10.58 -1.00
N ALA A 97 0.74 -9.45 -1.52
CA ALA A 97 -0.30 -8.66 -0.86
C ALA A 97 -1.57 -9.47 -0.52
N TYR A 98 -1.97 -10.41 -1.39
CA TYR A 98 -3.15 -11.26 -1.15
C TYR A 98 -2.95 -12.20 0.04
N ILE A 99 -1.74 -12.75 0.23
CA ILE A 99 -1.42 -13.61 1.37
C ILE A 99 -1.54 -12.81 2.66
N ILE A 100 -0.97 -11.61 2.68
CA ILE A 100 -1.05 -10.74 3.86
C ILE A 100 -2.51 -10.40 4.17
N ALA A 101 -3.32 -10.07 3.17
CA ALA A 101 -4.74 -9.77 3.38
C ALA A 101 -5.50 -10.93 4.04
N TYR A 102 -5.27 -12.17 3.59
CA TYR A 102 -5.87 -13.36 4.22
C TYR A 102 -5.33 -13.58 5.63
N THR A 103 -4.02 -13.56 5.81
CA THR A 103 -3.41 -13.75 7.14
C THR A 103 -3.92 -12.74 8.16
N TYR A 104 -4.00 -11.46 7.80
CA TYR A 104 -4.54 -10.43 8.70
C TYR A 104 -6.03 -10.65 8.97
N THR A 105 -6.80 -11.06 7.96
CA THR A 105 -8.21 -11.39 8.14
C THR A 105 -8.39 -12.53 9.13
N ASP A 106 -7.62 -13.61 8.98
CA ASP A 106 -7.70 -14.81 9.83
C ASP A 106 -7.22 -14.53 11.26
N ILE A 107 -6.22 -13.65 11.43
CA ILE A 107 -5.75 -13.23 12.76
C ILE A 107 -6.83 -12.43 13.50
N PHE A 108 -7.48 -11.50 12.79
CA PHE A 108 -8.37 -10.49 13.39
C PHE A 108 -9.85 -10.81 13.27
N GLU A 109 -10.26 -11.90 12.63
CA GLU A 109 -11.65 -12.33 12.64
C GLU A 109 -12.08 -12.86 14.01
N TYR A 110 -13.38 -13.06 14.19
CA TYR A 110 -13.95 -13.48 15.47
C TYR A 110 -13.38 -14.82 15.96
N ALA A 111 -13.22 -15.80 15.07
CA ALA A 111 -12.59 -17.08 15.37
C ALA A 111 -11.05 -17.00 15.45
N GLY A 112 -10.48 -15.86 15.08
CA GLY A 112 -9.05 -15.66 14.98
C GLY A 112 -8.33 -15.70 16.33
N PRO A 113 -7.03 -16.05 16.34
CA PRO A 113 -6.24 -16.20 17.55
C PRO A 113 -6.21 -14.93 18.40
N PHE A 114 -6.23 -13.75 17.79
CA PHE A 114 -6.15 -12.49 18.53
C PHE A 114 -7.43 -12.24 19.32
N GLN A 115 -8.60 -12.39 18.70
CA GLN A 115 -9.87 -12.23 19.40
C GLN A 115 -10.12 -13.37 20.40
N ALA A 116 -9.72 -14.60 20.08
CA ALA A 116 -9.80 -15.73 21.01
C ALA A 116 -9.00 -15.47 22.29
N MET A 117 -7.75 -15.03 22.15
CA MET A 117 -6.90 -14.67 23.30
C MET A 117 -7.53 -13.57 24.15
N LEU A 118 -8.11 -12.53 23.53
CA LEU A 118 -8.79 -11.46 24.28
C LEU A 118 -9.99 -12.02 25.07
N ARG A 119 -10.79 -12.89 24.44
CA ARG A 119 -11.93 -13.52 25.12
C ARG A 119 -11.49 -14.36 26.32
N ASP A 120 -10.41 -15.12 26.19
CA ASP A 120 -9.87 -15.95 27.27
C ASP A 120 -9.35 -15.09 28.44
N ILE A 121 -8.72 -13.96 28.17
CA ILE A 121 -8.19 -13.04 29.21
C ILE A 121 -9.31 -12.31 29.95
N PHE A 122 -10.34 -11.84 29.22
CA PHE A 122 -11.41 -11.02 29.78
C PHE A 122 -12.65 -11.82 30.19
N GLY A 123 -12.68 -13.13 29.93
CA GLY A 123 -13.82 -14.01 30.24
C GLY A 123 -15.05 -13.75 29.37
N TRP A 124 -14.85 -13.20 28.17
CA TRP A 124 -15.94 -12.95 27.21
C TRP A 124 -16.34 -14.25 26.51
N ASN A 125 -17.64 -14.53 26.47
CA ASN A 125 -18.17 -15.77 25.91
C ASN A 125 -18.81 -15.55 24.54
N THR A 126 -19.31 -14.34 24.27
CA THR A 126 -20.05 -14.02 23.05
C THR A 126 -19.50 -12.76 22.38
N ALA A 127 -19.84 -12.59 21.10
CA ALA A 127 -19.52 -11.36 20.35
C ALA A 127 -20.27 -10.11 20.87
N GLN A 128 -21.23 -10.27 21.79
CA GLN A 128 -21.95 -9.14 22.40
C GLN A 128 -21.20 -8.56 23.60
N ASP A 129 -20.25 -9.30 24.17
CA ASP A 129 -19.54 -8.91 25.39
C ASP A 129 -18.47 -7.83 25.11
N TYR A 130 -18.09 -7.65 23.84
CA TYR A 130 -17.09 -6.68 23.42
C TYR A 130 -17.32 -6.19 21.99
N TRP A 131 -16.79 -4.99 21.71
CA TRP A 131 -16.76 -4.45 20.36
C TRP A 131 -15.36 -4.65 19.75
N PHE A 132 -15.30 -5.16 18.52
CA PHE A 132 -14.07 -5.31 17.76
C PHE A 132 -14.19 -4.71 16.36
N PRO A 133 -13.21 -3.94 15.86
CA PRO A 133 -13.24 -3.39 14.51
C PRO A 133 -13.33 -4.48 13.44
N ASN A 134 -14.27 -4.34 12.50
CA ASN A 134 -14.36 -5.27 11.38
C ASN A 134 -13.18 -5.06 10.42
N ILE A 135 -12.29 -6.05 10.32
CA ILE A 135 -11.12 -6.01 9.45
C ILE A 135 -11.50 -6.02 7.95
N ARG A 136 -12.63 -6.63 7.59
CA ARG A 136 -13.21 -6.64 6.23
C ARG A 136 -14.02 -5.36 5.97
N SER A 137 -13.43 -4.21 6.29
CA SER A 137 -14.00 -2.88 6.10
C SER A 137 -13.06 -1.99 5.30
N MET A 138 -13.53 -0.82 4.84
CA MET A 138 -12.69 0.16 4.14
C MET A 138 -11.48 0.58 5.00
N GLY A 139 -11.70 0.89 6.28
CA GLY A 139 -10.62 1.26 7.20
C GLY A 139 -9.63 0.13 7.42
N GLY A 140 -10.12 -1.10 7.60
CA GLY A 140 -9.27 -2.29 7.72
C GLY A 140 -8.43 -2.53 6.47
N ALA A 141 -9.03 -2.39 5.28
CA ALA A 141 -8.33 -2.51 4.01
C ALA A 141 -7.23 -1.43 3.86
N ILE A 142 -7.51 -0.18 4.22
CA ILE A 142 -6.51 0.90 4.23
C ILE A 142 -5.33 0.55 5.15
N LEU A 143 -5.61 0.14 6.39
CA LEU A 143 -4.57 -0.22 7.37
C LEU A 143 -3.68 -1.38 6.87
N VAL A 144 -4.30 -2.47 6.43
CA VAL A 144 -3.59 -3.65 5.96
C VAL A 144 -2.77 -3.32 4.73
N MET A 145 -3.37 -2.72 3.70
CA MET A 145 -2.66 -2.35 2.47
C MET A 145 -1.49 -1.40 2.75
N SER A 146 -1.65 -0.41 3.65
CA SER A 146 -0.54 0.47 4.04
C SER A 146 0.58 -0.26 4.76
N SER A 147 0.28 -1.23 5.63
CA SER A 147 1.30 -2.04 6.30
C SER A 147 2.14 -2.88 5.31
N VAL A 148 1.59 -3.20 4.14
CA VAL A 148 2.27 -3.93 3.07
C VAL A 148 3.04 -3.00 2.14
N LEU A 149 2.48 -1.83 1.83
CA LEU A 149 2.97 -0.94 0.78
C LEU A 149 3.91 0.16 1.28
N TYR A 150 3.92 0.47 2.59
CA TYR A 150 4.86 1.46 3.13
C TYR A 150 6.35 1.17 2.85
N PRO A 151 6.85 -0.09 2.72
CA PRO A 151 8.27 -0.34 2.49
C PRO A 151 8.79 0.29 1.18
N TYR A 152 7.94 0.43 0.16
CA TYR A 152 8.31 1.12 -1.09
C TYR A 152 8.64 2.61 -0.83
N ILE A 153 7.84 3.27 0.01
CA ILE A 153 8.07 4.67 0.40
C ILE A 153 9.26 4.77 1.34
N TYR A 154 9.38 3.86 2.31
CA TYR A 154 10.52 3.77 3.21
C TYR A 154 11.85 3.69 2.43
N LEU A 155 11.95 2.81 1.42
CA LEU A 155 13.14 2.67 0.60
C LEU A 155 13.52 3.96 -0.12
N MET A 156 12.56 4.57 -0.82
CA MET A 156 12.79 5.80 -1.58
C MET A 156 13.18 6.97 -0.66
N THR A 157 12.45 7.15 0.44
CA THR A 157 12.70 8.23 1.41
C THR A 157 14.04 8.03 2.12
N ARG A 158 14.40 6.79 2.46
CA ARG A 158 15.68 6.49 3.14
C ARG A 158 16.86 6.80 2.24
N ALA A 159 16.79 6.41 0.96
CA ALA A 159 17.80 6.76 -0.02
C ALA A 159 17.99 8.29 -0.10
N SER A 160 16.89 9.05 -0.13
CA SER A 160 16.93 10.51 -0.12
C SER A 160 17.57 11.08 1.17
N PHE A 161 17.15 10.61 2.34
CA PHE A 161 17.67 11.09 3.62
C PHE A 161 19.16 10.80 3.81
N LEU A 162 19.66 9.65 3.34
CA LEU A 162 21.07 9.30 3.38
C LEU A 162 21.93 10.23 2.49
N THR A 163 21.39 10.71 1.38
CA THR A 163 22.09 11.65 0.49
C THR A 163 22.04 13.11 0.96
N THR A 164 21.20 13.44 1.96
CA THR A 164 21.03 14.82 2.44
C THR A 164 22.14 15.19 3.45
N PRO A 165 23.02 16.18 3.14
CA PRO A 165 24.11 16.58 4.02
C PRO A 165 23.65 17.12 5.38
N ILE A 166 24.47 16.88 6.41
CA ILE A 166 24.25 17.41 7.77
C ILE A 166 24.31 18.94 7.82
N SER A 167 25.03 19.58 6.88
CA SER A 167 25.24 21.02 6.84
C SER A 167 23.94 21.81 6.70
N PHE A 168 22.95 21.30 5.98
CA PHE A 168 21.63 21.96 5.89
C PHE A 168 20.94 22.07 7.24
N PHE A 169 21.06 21.05 8.08
CA PHE A 169 20.50 21.07 9.44
C PHE A 169 21.28 22.02 10.35
N GLN A 170 22.62 22.02 10.23
CA GLN A 170 23.47 22.93 10.99
C GLN A 170 23.18 24.40 10.64
N THR A 171 23.00 24.72 9.36
CA THR A 171 22.59 26.05 8.92
C THR A 171 21.21 26.41 9.49
N GLY A 172 20.22 25.53 9.42
CA GLY A 172 18.91 25.74 10.04
C GLY A 172 19.00 26.05 11.54
N SER A 173 19.83 25.29 12.27
CA SER A 173 20.08 25.51 13.70
C SER A 173 20.76 26.85 13.98
N ILE A 174 21.73 27.28 13.16
CA ILE A 174 22.42 28.57 13.31
C ILE A 174 21.45 29.74 13.11
N TYR A 175 20.51 29.63 12.16
CA TYR A 175 19.49 30.63 11.90
C TYR A 175 18.27 30.56 12.85
N GLY A 176 18.34 29.76 13.92
CA GLY A 176 17.26 29.62 14.89
C GLY A 176 16.01 28.92 14.35
N ARG A 177 16.12 28.23 13.21
CA ARG A 177 15.04 27.43 12.60
C ARG A 177 15.23 25.94 12.92
N ASN A 178 15.37 25.64 14.21
CA ASN A 178 15.47 24.29 14.72
C ASN A 178 14.06 23.76 14.98
N THR A 179 13.39 23.28 13.94
CA THR A 179 12.14 22.52 14.01
C THR A 179 12.32 21.20 13.29
#